data_AF-A0A7C4D0X3-F1
#
_entry.id   AF-A0A7C4D0X3-F1
#
_cell.length_a   1.000
_cell.length_b   1.000
_cell.length_c   1.000
_cell.angle_alpha   90.00
_cell.angle_beta   90.00
_cell.angle_gamma   90.00
#
_symmetry.space_group_name_H-M   'P 1'
#
loop_
_entity.id
_entity.type
_entity.pdbx_description
1 polymer ?
#
loop_
_entity_poly.entity_id
_entity_poly.type
_entity_poly.pdbx_seq_one_letter_code
_entity_poly.pdbx_strand_id
1 'polypeptide(L)'
;MLGKRGSWEAVAGFLALGLLIAALAFLYLWQGTVLARLRAEEARLLLAIQELQGEKLFWEHKLREAYSPETLSERARALGMAPFDLSRIRYLELRDGTGG
;
A
#
# COMPACT_ATOMS: atom_id res chain seq x y z
N MET A 1 56.35 -14.38 40.36
CA MET A 1 55.13 -14.94 39.72
C MET A 1 54.12 -13.85 39.30
N LEU A 2 54.56 -12.73 38.70
CA LEU A 2 53.65 -11.62 38.32
C LEU A 2 53.24 -11.60 36.82
N GLY A 3 53.81 -12.43 35.96
CA GLY A 3 53.57 -12.38 34.51
C GLY A 3 52.26 -13.01 34.02
N LYS A 4 51.56 -13.81 34.83
CA LYS A 4 50.35 -14.53 34.38
C LYS A 4 49.08 -13.69 34.40
N ARG A 5 48.93 -12.69 35.29
CA ARG A 5 47.68 -11.91 35.40
C ARG A 5 47.45 -10.97 34.21
N GLY A 6 48.49 -10.26 33.75
CA GLY A 6 48.37 -9.35 32.59
C GLY A 6 48.06 -10.06 31.27
N SER A 7 48.45 -11.33 31.10
CA SER A 7 48.14 -12.11 29.90
C SER A 7 46.66 -12.47 29.79
N TRP A 8 45.97 -12.73 30.90
CA TRP A 8 44.53 -13.05 30.89
C TRP A 8 43.68 -11.81 30.63
N GLU A 9 44.09 -10.65 31.14
CA GLU A 9 43.40 -9.37 30.87
C GLU A 9 43.54 -8.95 29.40
N ALA A 10 44.71 -9.16 28.80
CA ALA A 10 44.91 -8.91 27.37
C ALA A 10 44.00 -9.80 26.51
N VAL A 11 43.94 -11.10 26.82
CA VAL A 11 43.06 -12.06 26.11
C VAL A 11 41.58 -11.69 26.28
N ALA A 12 41.16 -11.32 27.49
CA ALA A 12 39.80 -10.86 27.75
C ALA A 12 39.47 -9.58 26.96
N GLY A 13 40.41 -8.63 26.88
CA GLY A 13 40.26 -7.41 26.09
C GLY A 13 40.09 -7.68 24.59
N PHE A 14 40.89 -8.59 24.02
CA PHE A 14 40.74 -9.00 22.61
C PHE A 14 39.42 -9.70 22.34
N LEU A 15 38.95 -10.56 23.26
CA LEU A 15 37.65 -11.22 23.13
C LEU A 15 36.50 -10.21 23.20
N ALA A 16 36.55 -9.26 24.14
CA ALA A 16 35.55 -8.20 24.26
C ALA A 16 35.52 -7.31 23.01
N LEU A 17 36.69 -6.95 22.47
CA LEU A 17 36.79 -6.16 21.25
C LEU A 17 36.24 -6.92 20.04
N GLY A 18 36.57 -8.20 19.91
CA GLY A 18 36.04 -9.07 18.85
C GLY A 18 34.53 -9.20 18.94
N LEU A 19 33.99 -9.40 20.15
CA LEU A 19 32.55 -9.45 20.39
C LEU A 19 31.87 -8.12 20.01
N LEU A 20 32.48 -7.00 20.36
CA LEU A 20 31.97 -5.67 20.03
C LEU A 20 31.88 -5.46 18.51
N ILE A 21 32.94 -5.81 17.78
CA ILE A 21 32.98 -5.70 16.32
C ILE A 21 31.94 -6.61 15.67
N ALA A 22 31.83 -7.86 16.14
CA ALA A 22 30.84 -8.80 15.64
C ALA A 22 29.40 -8.33 15.90
N ALA A 23 29.12 -7.79 17.09
CA ALA A 23 27.83 -7.22 17.43
C ALA A 23 27.50 -6.00 16.56
N LEU A 24 28.48 -5.13 16.30
CA LEU A 24 28.32 -3.97 15.43
C LEU A 24 28.02 -4.38 13.98
N ALA A 25 28.77 -5.35 13.46
CA ALA A 25 28.57 -5.89 12.13
C ALA A 25 27.17 -6.53 12.00
N PHE A 26 26.77 -7.31 13.00
CA PHE A 26 25.42 -7.89 13.07
C PHE A 26 24.34 -6.83 13.09
N LEU A 27 24.50 -5.78 13.91
CA LEU A 27 23.55 -4.67 13.98
C LEU A 27 23.42 -3.94 12.62
N TYR A 28 24.54 -3.73 11.94
CA TYR A 28 24.57 -3.09 10.63
C TYR A 28 23.86 -3.93 9.56
N LEU A 29 24.14 -5.24 9.50
CA LEU A 29 23.45 -6.17 8.60
C LEU A 29 21.96 -6.23 8.92
N TRP A 30 21.60 -6.29 10.20
CA TRP A 30 20.21 -6.28 10.65
C TRP A 30 19.47 -5.03 10.16
N GLN A 31 20.04 -3.84 10.35
CA GLN A 31 19.48 -2.59 9.85
C GLN A 31 19.25 -2.65 8.33
N GLY A 32 20.23 -3.13 7.56
CA GLY A 32 20.11 -3.30 6.11
C GLY A 32 18.95 -4.22 5.70
N THR A 33 18.79 -5.37 6.39
CA THR A 33 17.70 -6.31 6.10
C THR A 33 16.31 -5.74 6.43
N VAL A 34 16.19 -5.00 7.53
CA VAL A 34 14.94 -4.34 7.92
C VAL A 34 14.57 -3.27 6.89
N LEU A 35 15.51 -2.41 6.51
CA LEU A 35 15.30 -1.39 5.46
C LEU A 35 14.89 -2.00 4.11
N ALA A 36 15.55 -3.09 3.70
CA ALA A 36 15.20 -3.79 2.47
C ALA A 36 13.77 -4.36 2.52
N ARG A 37 13.38 -4.92 3.67
CA ARG A 37 12.02 -5.43 3.87
C ARG A 37 10.97 -4.31 3.83
N LEU A 38 11.21 -3.19 4.51
CA LEU A 38 10.29 -2.05 4.47
C LEU A 38 10.10 -1.54 3.05
N ARG A 39 11.18 -1.40 2.27
CA ARG A 39 11.08 -0.99 0.85
C ARG A 39 10.29 -1.98 -0.01
N ALA A 40 10.44 -3.28 0.26
CA ALA A 40 9.67 -4.30 -0.45
C ALA A 40 8.17 -4.23 -0.11
N GLU A 41 7.83 -3.96 1.15
CA GLU A 41 6.46 -3.76 1.59
C GLU A 41 5.86 -2.47 1.02
N GLU A 42 6.62 -1.38 0.98
CA GLU A 42 6.23 -0.11 0.34
C GLU A 42 5.92 -0.29 -1.15
N ALA A 43 6.81 -0.98 -1.89
CA ALA A 43 6.60 -1.25 -3.31
C ALA A 43 5.34 -2.09 -3.57
N ARG A 44 5.06 -3.09 -2.71
CA ARG A 44 3.84 -3.90 -2.80
C ARG A 44 2.58 -3.06 -2.56
N LEU A 45 2.59 -2.18 -1.57
CA LEU A 45 1.46 -1.31 -1.29
C LEU A 45 1.22 -0.32 -2.42
N LEU A 46 2.26 0.26 -3.00
CA LEU A 46 2.14 1.15 -4.16
C LEU A 46 1.54 0.43 -5.38
N LEU A 47 1.97 -0.80 -5.65
CA LEU A 47 1.38 -1.61 -6.73
C LEU A 47 -0.09 -1.91 -6.47
N ALA A 48 -0.45 -2.30 -5.24
CA ALA A 48 -1.85 -2.56 -4.88
C ALA A 48 -2.72 -1.32 -5.03
N ILE A 49 -2.21 -0.14 -4.65
CA ILE A 49 -2.92 1.13 -4.84
C ILE A 49 -3.14 1.41 -6.33
N GLN A 50 -2.13 1.22 -7.18
CA GLN A 50 -2.28 1.43 -8.62
C GLN A 50 -3.29 0.47 -9.25
N GLU A 51 -3.28 -0.79 -8.83
CA GLU A 51 -4.23 -1.80 -9.31
C GLU A 51 -5.67 -1.42 -8.94
N LEU A 52 -5.90 -1.05 -7.68
CA LEU A 52 -7.20 -0.56 -7.19
C LEU A 52 -7.65 0.72 -7.92
N GLN A 53 -6.74 1.63 -8.22
CA GLN A 53 -7.07 2.84 -8.99
C GLN A 53 -7.48 2.50 -10.43
N GLY A 54 -6.76 1.58 -11.07
CA GLY A 54 -7.13 1.08 -12.39
C GLY A 54 -8.50 0.39 -12.39
N GLU A 55 -8.76 -0.45 -11.39
CA GLU A 55 -10.04 -1.13 -11.25
C GLU A 55 -11.19 -0.15 -10.99
N LYS A 56 -10.98 0.86 -10.13
CA LYS A 56 -11.94 1.94 -9.90
C LYS A 56 -12.29 2.65 -11.21
N LEU A 57 -11.28 3.06 -11.99
CA LEU A 57 -11.50 3.76 -13.26
C LEU A 57 -12.24 2.88 -14.27
N PHE A 58 -11.90 1.60 -14.34
CA PHE A 58 -12.59 0.63 -15.18
C PHE A 58 -14.07 0.51 -14.80
N TRP A 59 -14.37 0.34 -13.51
CA TRP A 59 -15.75 0.27 -13.02
C TRP A 59 -16.50 1.58 -13.22
N GLU A 60 -15.86 2.72 -12.99
CA GLU A 60 -16.47 4.03 -13.22
C GLU A 60 -16.84 4.24 -14.69
N HIS A 61 -15.95 3.85 -15.61
CA HIS A 61 -16.22 3.89 -17.04
C HIS A 61 -17.38 2.96 -17.42
N LYS A 62 -17.34 1.71 -16.95
CA LYS A 62 -18.39 0.72 -17.21
C LYS A 62 -19.74 1.14 -16.63
N LEU A 63 -19.75 1.78 -15.45
CA LEU A 63 -20.96 2.36 -14.87
C LEU A 63 -21.48 3.50 -15.75
N ARG A 64 -20.61 4.39 -16.21
CA ARG A 64 -20.99 5.50 -17.08
C ARG A 64 -21.59 5.03 -18.40
N GLU A 65 -21.05 3.97 -18.98
CA GLU A 65 -21.61 3.34 -20.18
C GLU A 65 -22.95 2.65 -19.89
N ALA A 66 -23.05 1.88 -18.81
CA ALA A 66 -24.27 1.14 -18.47
C ALA A 66 -25.43 2.04 -17.99
N TYR A 67 -25.11 3.22 -17.47
CA TYR A 67 -26.06 4.26 -17.04
C TYR A 67 -26.07 5.45 -18.00
N SER A 68 -25.67 5.24 -19.26
CA SER A 68 -25.85 6.29 -20.27
C SER A 68 -27.36 6.58 -20.43
N PRO A 69 -27.75 7.85 -20.64
CA PRO A 69 -29.17 8.20 -20.77
C PRO A 69 -29.86 7.43 -21.90
N GLU A 70 -29.13 7.08 -22.96
CA GLU A 70 -29.61 6.25 -24.07
C GLU A 70 -29.92 4.82 -23.60
N THR A 71 -28.99 4.14 -22.91
CA THR A 71 -29.20 2.77 -22.43
C THR A 71 -30.26 2.68 -21.34
N LEU A 72 -30.36 3.70 -20.48
CA LEU A 72 -31.44 3.83 -19.51
C LEU A 72 -32.79 4.04 -20.19
N SER A 73 -32.85 4.86 -21.25
CA SER A 73 -34.09 5.08 -22.01
C SER A 73 -34.56 3.81 -22.73
N GLU A 74 -33.65 3.02 -23.29
CA GLU A 74 -33.97 1.76 -23.94
C GLU A 74 -34.48 0.72 -22.94
N ARG A 75 -33.83 0.58 -21.77
CA ARG A 75 -34.30 -0.32 -20.71
C ARG A 75 -35.66 0.12 -20.15
N ALA A 76 -35.87 1.41 -19.94
CA ALA A 76 -37.14 1.95 -19.48
C ALA A 76 -38.27 1.70 -20.49
N ARG A 77 -37.96 1.79 -21.79
CA ARG A 77 -38.88 1.46 -22.88
C ARG A 77 -39.19 -0.04 -22.94
N ALA A 78 -38.18 -0.89 -22.76
CA ALA A 78 -38.33 -2.34 -22.70
C ALA A 78 -39.17 -2.80 -21.49
N LEU A 79 -39.10 -2.06 -20.37
CA LEU A 79 -39.92 -2.26 -19.19
C LEU A 79 -41.35 -1.67 -19.31
N GLY A 80 -41.71 -1.14 -20.48
CA GLY A 80 -43.06 -0.64 -20.75
C GLY A 80 -43.39 0.71 -20.12
N MET A 81 -42.38 1.45 -19.63
CA MET A 81 -42.60 2.69 -18.88
C MET A 81 -42.65 3.97 -19.75
N ALA A 82 -42.87 3.84 -21.06
CA ALA A 82 -42.94 5.00 -21.95
C ALA A 82 -44.25 5.82 -21.77
N PRO A 83 -44.23 7.15 -21.93
CA PRO A 83 -43.11 7.98 -22.41
C PRO A 83 -42.17 8.45 -21.28
N PHE A 84 -40.87 8.19 -21.45
CA PHE A 84 -39.81 8.66 -20.56
C PHE A 84 -39.32 10.03 -21.03
N ASP A 85 -39.57 11.06 -20.22
CA ASP A 85 -39.07 12.42 -20.45
C ASP A 85 -37.69 12.58 -19.80
N LEU A 86 -36.64 12.56 -20.63
CA LEU A 86 -35.24 12.69 -20.23
C LEU A 86 -34.96 14.04 -19.53
N SER A 87 -35.83 15.06 -19.69
CA SER A 87 -35.69 16.36 -19.02
C SER A 87 -35.94 16.31 -17.49
N ARG A 88 -36.52 15.22 -16.98
CA ARG A 88 -36.78 15.00 -15.54
C ARG A 88 -35.74 14.18 -14.81
N ILE A 89 -34.71 13.68 -15.49
CA ILE A 89 -33.64 12.90 -14.84
C ILE A 89 -32.78 13.86 -14.03
N ARG A 90 -33.05 13.97 -12.72
CA ARG A 90 -32.12 14.55 -11.77
C ARG A 90 -31.03 13.53 -11.49
N TYR A 91 -29.81 13.87 -11.87
CA TYR A 91 -28.62 13.19 -11.36
C TYR A 91 -28.63 13.33 -9.83
N LEU A 92 -28.68 12.19 -9.13
CA LEU A 92 -28.41 12.15 -7.71
C LEU A 92 -26.90 12.33 -7.57
N GLU A 93 -26.46 13.57 -7.44
CA GLU A 93 -25.12 13.85 -6.93
C GLU A 93 -25.05 13.26 -5.52
N LEU A 94 -24.41 12.10 -5.39
CA LEU A 94 -23.97 11.61 -4.10
C LEU A 94 -22.96 12.64 -3.59
N ARG A 95 -23.45 13.57 -2.76
CA ARG A 95 -22.63 14.49 -2.00
C ARG A 95 -21.66 13.63 -1.20
N ASP A 96 -20.40 13.62 -1.65
CA ASP A 96 -19.31 12.95 -0.97
C ASP A 96 -19.34 13.41 0.49
N GLY A 97 -19.61 12.46 1.38
CA GLY A 97 -19.73 12.68 2.80
C GLY A 97 -18.36 12.87 3.43
N THR A 98 -17.68 13.96 3.09
CA THR A 98 -16.54 14.49 3.87
C THR A 98 -16.99 15.79 4.51
N GLY A 99 -17.82 15.63 5.55
CA GLY A 99 -18.07 16.66 6.54
C GLY A 99 -17.18 16.43 7.76
N GLY A 100 -16.50 17.49 8.19
CA GLY A 100 -15.95 17.62 9.55
C GLY A 100 -14.51 17.18 9.73
#